data_AF-A0AAV6GCD0-F1
#
_entry.id   AF-A0AAV6GCD0-F1
#
_cell.length_a   1.000
_cell.length_b   1.000
_cell.length_c   1.000
_cell.angle_alpha   90.00
_cell.angle_beta   90.00
_cell.angle_gamma   90.00
#
_symmetry.space_group_name_H-M   'P 1'
#
loop_
_entity.id
_entity.type
_entity.pdbx_description
1 polymer ?
#
loop_
_entity_poly.entity_id
_entity_poly.type
_entity_poly.pdbx_seq_one_letter_code
_entity_poly.pdbx_strand_id
1 'polypeptide(L)'
;MATNFEPIYGLSEDENESRVLRVKVIAGIDLAKKDIIGASDPYVKLSLYVASENRELALVQTKTIKKTLNPKWNEEFYFRVCPQNHRLMLEVFDENRLVSGRHFV
;
A
#
# COMPACT_ATOMS: atom_id res chain seq x y z
N MET A 1 1.38 16.99 -25.69
CA MET A 1 1.92 15.85 -24.93
C MET A 1 1.30 15.94 -23.55
N ALA A 2 0.40 15.03 -23.19
CA ALA A 2 -0.18 15.04 -21.85
C ALA A 2 0.91 14.59 -20.87
N THR A 3 1.35 15.48 -20.00
CA THR A 3 2.18 15.12 -18.86
C THR A 3 1.28 14.35 -17.90
N ASN A 4 1.38 13.01 -17.89
CA ASN A 4 0.79 12.20 -16.84
C ASN A 4 1.49 12.57 -15.53
N PHE A 5 0.89 13.45 -14.74
CA PHE A 5 1.33 13.68 -13.39
C PHE A 5 0.87 12.48 -12.55
N GLU A 6 1.83 11.68 -12.10
CA GLU A 6 1.56 10.68 -11.07
C GLU A 6 1.05 11.42 -9.81
N PRO A 7 -0.09 11.02 -9.23
CA PRO A 7 -0.61 11.67 -8.04
C PRO A 7 0.38 11.53 -6.88
N ILE A 8 0.61 12.64 -6.17
CA ILE A 8 1.39 12.66 -4.93
C ILE A 8 0.39 12.69 -3.76
N TYR A 9 0.38 11.64 -2.95
CA TYR A 9 -0.52 11.48 -1.80
C TYR A 9 0.09 12.07 -0.51
N GLY A 10 -0.72 12.30 0.52
CA GLY A 10 -0.25 12.79 1.82
C GLY A 10 -0.35 14.31 1.94
N LEU A 11 0.72 14.98 2.37
CA LEU A 11 0.73 16.42 2.67
C LEU A 11 0.56 17.31 1.42
N SER A 12 0.04 18.52 1.63
CA SER A 12 0.08 19.60 0.63
C SER A 12 1.51 20.09 0.39
N GLU A 13 1.73 20.80 -0.74
CA GLU A 13 3.04 21.33 -1.13
C GLU A 13 3.59 22.40 -0.18
N ASP A 14 2.67 23.07 0.47
CA ASP A 14 2.84 24.21 1.36
C ASP A 14 3.29 23.81 2.78
N GLU A 15 3.32 22.52 3.11
CA GLU A 15 3.88 22.06 4.40
C GLU A 15 5.42 22.08 4.41
N ASN A 16 5.95 22.89 5.34
CA ASN A 16 7.38 23.08 5.54
C ASN A 16 8.07 21.75 5.92
N GLU A 17 9.32 21.58 5.46
CA GLU A 17 10.15 20.39 5.69
C GLU A 17 9.68 19.05 5.08
N SER A 18 8.64 19.07 4.24
CA SER A 18 8.19 17.85 3.57
C SER A 18 9.18 17.35 2.49
N ARG A 19 9.12 16.05 2.18
CA ARG A 19 9.88 15.39 1.11
C ARG A 19 8.98 14.43 0.34
N VAL A 20 9.31 14.17 -0.92
CA VAL A 20 8.63 13.15 -1.74
C VAL A 20 9.32 11.80 -1.54
N LEU A 21 8.56 10.83 -1.03
CA LEU A 21 8.94 9.43 -0.91
C LEU A 21 8.35 8.66 -2.11
N ARG A 22 9.22 8.08 -2.92
CA ARG A 22 8.83 7.13 -3.98
C ARG A 22 8.87 5.70 -3.42
N VAL A 23 7.74 4.99 -3.50
CA VAL A 23 7.59 3.61 -3.02
C VAL A 23 7.27 2.72 -4.20
N LYS A 24 8.13 1.73 -4.47
CA LYS A 24 7.88 0.72 -5.52
C LYS A 24 7.53 -0.61 -4.88
N VAL A 25 6.30 -1.06 -5.06
CA VAL A 25 5.85 -2.37 -4.62
C VAL A 25 6.12 -3.37 -5.74
N ILE A 26 7.19 -4.16 -5.58
CA ILE A 26 7.70 -5.04 -6.65
C ILE A 26 6.92 -6.35 -6.68
N ALA A 27 7.01 -7.15 -5.62
CA ALA A 27 6.47 -8.50 -5.56
C ALA A 27 6.25 -8.99 -4.13
N GLY A 28 5.38 -10.00 -4.01
CA GLY A 28 5.26 -10.86 -2.84
C GLY A 28 5.83 -12.23 -3.20
N ILE A 29 6.49 -12.88 -2.24
CA ILE A 29 7.15 -14.18 -2.46
C ILE A 29 6.59 -15.15 -1.42
N ASP A 30 6.11 -16.29 -1.90
CA ASP A 30 5.59 -17.39 -1.08
C ASP A 30 4.61 -16.93 0.02
N LEU A 31 3.63 -16.12 -0.37
CA LEU A 31 2.59 -15.64 0.54
C LEU A 31 1.83 -16.82 1.16
N ALA A 32 1.41 -16.66 2.42
CA ALA A 32 0.62 -17.67 3.10
C ALA A 32 -0.71 -17.91 2.36
N LYS A 33 -1.05 -19.19 2.14
CA LYS A 33 -2.33 -19.56 1.54
C LYS A 33 -3.45 -19.25 2.54
N LYS A 34 -4.25 -18.24 2.24
CA LYS A 34 -5.31 -17.77 3.16
C LYS A 34 -6.65 -18.47 2.92
N ASP A 35 -6.89 -18.93 1.70
CA ASP A 35 -8.12 -19.64 1.33
C ASP A 35 -7.98 -21.17 1.44
N ILE A 36 -8.93 -21.77 2.15
CA ILE A 36 -9.09 -23.24 2.24
C ILE A 36 -9.61 -23.79 0.90
N ILE A 37 -10.42 -23.00 0.19
CA ILE A 37 -11.09 -23.37 -1.05
C ILE A 37 -10.81 -22.26 -2.09
N GLY A 38 -9.67 -22.33 -2.77
CA GLY A 38 -9.27 -21.34 -3.77
C GLY A 38 -7.78 -21.05 -3.80
N ALA A 39 -7.38 -20.21 -4.75
CA ALA A 39 -6.06 -19.58 -4.79
C ALA A 39 -6.23 -18.11 -4.44
N SER A 40 -5.35 -17.58 -3.59
CA SER A 40 -5.40 -16.19 -3.11
C SER A 40 -5.29 -15.17 -4.24
N ASP A 41 -5.94 -14.03 -4.04
CA ASP A 41 -5.92 -12.86 -4.92
C ASP A 41 -5.25 -11.68 -4.18
N PRO A 42 -3.90 -11.65 -4.10
CA PRO A 42 -3.20 -10.69 -3.25
C PRO A 42 -3.13 -9.26 -3.81
N TYR A 43 -3.25 -8.29 -2.90
CA TYR A 43 -2.94 -6.86 -3.11
C TYR A 43 -2.24 -6.27 -1.88
N VAL A 44 -1.55 -5.14 -2.04
CA VAL A 44 -0.90 -4.42 -0.94
C VAL A 44 -1.64 -3.12 -0.67
N LYS A 45 -2.03 -2.90 0.58
CA LYS A 45 -2.55 -1.64 1.10
C LYS A 45 -1.38 -0.81 1.65
N LEU A 46 -1.28 0.45 1.24
CA LEU A 46 -0.28 1.40 1.73
C LEU A 46 -1.00 2.52 2.46
N SER A 47 -0.80 2.59 3.77
CA SER A 47 -1.39 3.63 4.63
C SER A 47 -0.30 4.53 5.23
N LEU A 48 -0.42 5.83 5.01
CA LEU A 48 0.47 6.85 5.58
C LEU A 48 -0.17 7.45 6.84
N TYR A 49 0.55 7.44 7.96
CA TYR A 49 0.07 7.94 9.24
C TYR A 49 0.98 9.02 9.84
N VAL A 50 0.39 9.91 10.63
CA VAL A 50 1.10 10.77 11.59
C VAL A 50 1.39 9.95 12.85
N ALA A 51 2.66 9.73 13.19
CA ALA A 51 3.03 8.88 14.33
C ALA A 51 2.54 9.41 15.68
N SER A 52 2.55 10.73 15.86
CA SER A 52 2.14 11.39 17.11
C SER A 52 0.63 11.34 17.38
N GLU A 53 -0.19 11.22 16.33
CA GLU A 53 -1.65 11.35 16.40
C GLU A 53 -2.40 10.09 15.95
N ASN A 54 -1.69 9.09 15.43
CA ASN A 54 -2.25 7.92 14.76
C ASN A 54 -3.33 8.27 13.70
N ARG A 55 -3.15 9.41 13.02
CA ARG A 55 -4.06 9.94 12.01
C ARG A 55 -3.63 9.48 10.63
N GLU A 56 -4.52 8.85 9.86
CA GLU A 56 -4.28 8.47 8.46
C GLU A 56 -4.32 9.71 7.57
N LEU A 57 -3.27 9.89 6.76
CA LEU A 57 -3.13 10.99 5.80
C LEU A 57 -3.43 10.55 4.37
N ALA A 58 -3.10 9.30 4.05
CA ALA A 58 -3.34 8.74 2.74
C ALA A 58 -3.50 7.23 2.84
N LEU A 59 -4.37 6.70 1.99
CA LEU A 59 -4.60 5.29 1.82
C LEU A 59 -4.70 4.99 0.32
N VAL A 60 -3.79 4.16 -0.17
CA VAL A 60 -3.78 3.64 -1.55
C VAL A 60 -3.55 2.14 -1.54
N GLN A 61 -3.83 1.48 -2.66
CA GLN A 61 -3.56 0.05 -2.80
C GLN A 61 -3.02 -0.26 -4.20
N THR A 62 -2.25 -1.34 -4.30
CA THR A 62 -1.91 -1.94 -5.59
C THR A 62 -3.15 -2.54 -6.24
N LYS A 63 -3.02 -2.89 -7.52
CA LYS A 63 -3.95 -3.83 -8.16
C LYS A 63 -3.87 -5.18 -7.47
N THR A 64 -4.99 -5.89 -7.53
CA THR A 64 -5.02 -7.31 -7.16
C THR A 64 -4.43 -8.16 -8.27
N ILE A 65 -3.54 -9.08 -7.93
CA ILE A 65 -3.08 -10.13 -8.85
C ILE A 65 -3.83 -11.41 -8.51
N LYS A 66 -4.53 -11.97 -9.48
CA LYS A 66 -5.42 -13.12 -9.23
C LYS A 66 -4.64 -14.43 -9.10
N LYS A 67 -5.12 -15.31 -8.22
CA LYS A 67 -4.79 -16.73 -8.10
C LYS A 67 -3.29 -17.01 -7.99
N THR A 68 -2.60 -16.30 -7.12
CA THR A 68 -1.16 -16.47 -6.93
C THR A 68 -0.72 -16.22 -5.49
N LEU A 69 0.31 -16.95 -5.05
CA LEU A 69 1.05 -16.66 -3.82
C LEU A 69 2.37 -15.94 -4.11
N ASN A 70 2.66 -15.67 -5.38
CA ASN A 70 3.86 -15.01 -5.87
C ASN A 70 3.50 -13.83 -6.79
N PRO A 71 2.75 -12.82 -6.29
CA PRO A 71 2.32 -11.69 -7.11
C PRO A 71 3.50 -10.80 -7.50
N LYS A 72 3.42 -10.23 -8.71
CA LYS A 72 4.33 -9.19 -9.20
C LYS A 72 3.50 -7.95 -9.53
N TRP A 73 3.48 -6.97 -8.63
CA TRP A 73 2.72 -5.73 -8.81
C TRP A 73 3.47 -4.74 -9.69
N ASN A 74 4.75 -4.50 -9.40
CA ASN A 74 5.58 -3.49 -10.07
C ASN A 74 4.91 -2.10 -10.14
N GLU A 75 4.21 -1.71 -9.08
CA GLU A 75 3.49 -0.43 -8.98
C GLU A 75 4.30 0.58 -8.17
N GLU A 76 4.26 1.84 -8.59
CA GLU A 76 4.94 2.95 -7.93
C GLU A 76 3.93 3.93 -7.33
N PHE A 77 4.19 4.40 -6.12
CA PHE A 77 3.40 5.38 -5.40
C PHE A 77 4.30 6.50 -4.91
N TYR A 78 3.77 7.72 -4.89
CA TYR A 78 4.49 8.91 -4.45
C TYR A 78 3.76 9.53 -3.26
N PHE A 79 4.47 9.73 -2.16
CA PHE A 79 3.91 10.33 -0.95
C PHE A 79 4.72 11.57 -0.57
N ARG A 80 4.04 12.67 -0.28
CA ARG A 80 4.65 13.81 0.40
C ARG A 80 4.57 13.58 1.90
N VAL A 81 5.73 13.49 2.56
CA VAL A 81 5.86 13.09 3.96
C VAL A 81 6.71 14.09 4.75
N CYS A 82 6.43 14.22 6.05
CA CYS A 82 7.40 14.71 7.02
C CYS A 82 8.22 13.49 7.50
N PRO A 83 9.51 13.34 7.11
CA PRO A 83 10.26 12.10 7.36
C PRO A 83 10.40 11.75 8.84
N GLN A 84 10.40 12.76 9.72
CA GLN A 84 10.56 12.55 11.16
C GLN A 84 9.27 12.04 11.81
N ASN A 85 8.11 12.54 11.40
CA ASN A 85 6.83 12.27 12.05
C ASN A 85 5.98 11.20 11.35
N HIS A 86 6.12 11.01 10.05
CA HIS A 86 5.23 10.09 9.33
C HIS A 86 5.72 8.65 9.33
N ARG A 87 4.77 7.71 9.28
CA ARG A 87 5.02 6.28 9.16
C ARG A 87 4.20 5.73 8.01
N LEU A 88 4.81 4.88 7.20
CA LEU A 88 4.15 4.18 6.10
C LEU A 88 3.98 2.72 6.50
N MET A 89 2.74 2.24 6.52
CA MET A 89 2.38 0.86 6.79
C MET A 89 2.03 0.17 5.47
N LEU A 90 2.61 -1.01 5.24
CA LEU A 90 2.32 -1.85 4.08
C LEU A 90 1.75 -3.18 4.58
N GLU A 91 0.55 -3.51 4.10
CA GLU A 91 -0.18 -4.70 4.52
C GLU A 91 -0.61 -5.49 3.30
N VAL A 92 -0.40 -6.82 3.32
CA VAL A 92 -0.83 -7.71 2.24
C VAL A 92 -2.21 -8.27 2.56
N PHE A 93 -3.13 -8.12 1.61
CA PHE A 93 -4.52 -8.57 1.70
C PHE A 93 -4.84 -9.59 0.61
N ASP A 94 -5.96 -10.30 0.78
CA ASP A 94 -6.52 -11.24 -0.20
C ASP A 94 -7.94 -10.80 -0.54
N GLU A 95 -8.21 -10.47 -1.81
CA GLU A 95 -9.49 -9.92 -2.27
C GLU A 95 -10.63 -10.94 -2.21
N ASN A 96 -10.34 -12.22 -2.48
CA ASN A 96 -11.37 -13.27 -2.58
C ASN A 96 -11.73 -13.91 -1.24
N ARG A 97 -11.31 -13.34 -0.12
CA ARG A 97 -11.57 -13.92 1.19
C ARG A 97 -13.07 -13.91 1.52
N LEU A 98 -13.75 -15.01 1.23
CA LEU A 98 -15.18 -15.22 1.50
C LEU A 98 -15.49 -15.42 3.00
N VAL A 99 -14.48 -15.52 3.85
CA VAL A 99 -14.64 -15.71 5.30
C VAL A 99 -14.07 -14.51 6.06
N SER A 100 -14.97 -13.63 6.53
CA SER A 100 -14.67 -12.60 7.53
C SER A 100 -14.03 -13.28 8.76
N GLY A 101 -12.75 -13.03 9.02
CA GLY A 101 -12.11 -13.68 10.16
C GLY A 101 -10.61 -13.48 10.32
N ARG A 102 -10.21 -12.26 10.70
CA ARG A 102 -8.90 -11.88 11.28
C ARG A 102 -7.80 -11.48 10.29
N HIS A 103 -7.45 -10.20 10.38
CA HIS A 103 -6.10 -9.70 10.16
C HIS A 103 -5.15 -10.40 11.12
N PHE A 104 -3.96 -10.76 10.65
CA PHE A 104 -2.83 -10.94 11.54
C PHE A 104 -1.60 -10.31 10.90
N VAL A 105 -0.91 -9.59 11.78
CA VAL A 105 0.32 -8.81 11.63
C VAL A 105 1.50 -9.71 11.30
#